data_AF-A0A951VMT4-F1
#
_entry.id   AF-A0A951VMT4-F1
#
_cell.length_a   1.000
_cell.length_b   1.000
_cell.length_c   1.000
_cell.angle_alpha   90.00
_cell.angle_beta   90.00
_cell.angle_gamma   90.00
#
_symmetry.space_group_name_H-M   'P 1'
#
loop_
_entity.id
_entity.type
_entity.pdbx_description
1 polymer ?
#
loop_
_entity_poly.entity_id
_entity_poly.type
_entity_poly.pdbx_seq_one_letter_code
_entity_poly.pdbx_strand_id
1 'polypeptide(L)'
;AHTKVLHYTNGLRIVKNNLFETPPLFKMIQQQSNSTWHEMYKVFNMGSLLEFYTNEKTAEDLIAIAKNVGIDAQIIGYVESTPKKEVVIKSENGEFVY
;
A
#
# COMPACT_ATOMS: atom_id res chain seq x y z
N ALA A 1 -6.20 5.21 1.04
CA ALA A 1 -5.85 5.19 -0.39
C ALA A 1 -4.36 4.99 -0.54
N HIS A 2 -3.94 3.90 -1.18
CA HIS A 2 -2.52 3.64 -1.42
C HIS A 2 -1.89 4.65 -2.40
N THR A 3 -2.70 5.32 -3.21
CA THR A 3 -2.26 6.35 -4.15
C THR A 3 -2.06 7.72 -3.51
N LYS A 4 -2.46 7.93 -2.24
CA LYS A 4 -2.40 9.25 -1.58
C LYS A 4 -0.97 9.81 -1.48
N VAL A 5 0.03 8.94 -1.46
CA VAL A 5 1.46 9.31 -1.49
C VAL A 5 1.85 10.08 -2.76
N LEU A 6 1.11 9.92 -3.85
CA LEU A 6 1.29 10.72 -5.06
C LEU A 6 1.04 12.21 -4.81
N HIS A 7 0.47 12.66 -3.69
CA HIS A 7 0.39 14.09 -3.40
C HIS A 7 1.68 14.67 -2.82
N TYR A 8 2.61 13.82 -2.34
CA TYR A 8 3.76 14.24 -1.52
C TYR A 8 5.12 13.94 -2.15
N THR A 9 5.14 13.29 -3.32
CA THR A 9 6.38 12.87 -3.99
C THR A 9 6.58 13.58 -5.32
N ASN A 10 7.83 13.70 -5.74
CA ASN A 10 8.20 14.21 -7.06
C ASN A 10 9.37 13.38 -7.60
N GLY A 11 9.26 12.87 -8.84
CA GLY A 11 10.31 12.05 -9.45
C GLY A 11 10.64 10.74 -8.71
N LEU A 12 9.62 10.03 -8.22
CA LEU A 12 9.76 8.75 -7.52
C LEU A 12 8.73 7.72 -7.99
N ARG A 13 9.14 6.45 -8.02
CA ARG A 13 8.29 5.28 -8.23
C ARG A 13 8.17 4.58 -6.90
N ILE A 14 6.95 4.34 -6.47
CA ILE A 14 6.67 3.64 -5.22
C ILE A 14 6.06 2.30 -5.58
N VAL A 15 6.77 1.22 -5.28
CA VAL A 15 6.34 -0.15 -5.58
C VAL A 15 5.77 -0.77 -4.31
N LYS A 16 4.52 -1.24 -4.37
CA LYS A 16 3.80 -1.92 -3.29
C LYS A 16 3.50 -3.35 -3.74
N ASN A 17 4.41 -4.27 -3.46
CA ASN A 17 4.38 -5.65 -3.95
C ASN A 17 4.21 -6.70 -2.85
N ASN A 18 4.06 -6.26 -1.60
CA ASN A 18 3.87 -7.13 -0.44
C ASN A 18 2.77 -6.58 0.46
N LEU A 19 1.63 -6.20 -0.13
CA LEU A 19 0.46 -5.76 0.61
C LEU A 19 -0.12 -6.92 1.44
N PHE A 20 -0.81 -6.58 2.53
CA PHE A 20 -1.64 -7.55 3.22
C PHE A 20 -2.74 -8.08 2.29
N GLU A 21 -3.23 -9.28 2.60
CA GLU A 21 -4.42 -9.81 1.94
C GLU A 21 -5.58 -8.85 2.07
N THR A 22 -6.41 -8.75 1.02
CA THR A 22 -7.52 -7.82 1.02
C THR A 22 -8.53 -8.22 2.11
N PRO A 23 -8.79 -7.35 3.11
CA PRO A 23 -9.73 -7.69 4.17
C PRO A 23 -11.12 -8.03 3.63
N PRO A 24 -11.87 -8.96 4.27
CA PRO A 24 -13.22 -9.35 3.83
C PRO A 24 -14.17 -8.17 3.63
N LEU A 25 -14.04 -7.12 4.45
CA LEU A 25 -14.80 -5.88 4.30
C LEU A 25 -14.62 -5.25 2.92
N PHE A 26 -13.38 -5.10 2.44
CA PHE A 26 -13.12 -4.50 1.14
C PHE A 26 -13.48 -5.42 -0.02
N LYS A 27 -13.36 -6.75 0.17
CA LYS A 27 -13.90 -7.74 -0.78
C LYS A 27 -15.42 -7.57 -0.94
N MET A 28 -16.14 -7.45 0.18
CA MET A 28 -17.59 -7.20 0.17
C MET A 28 -17.95 -5.88 -0.50
N ILE A 29 -17.25 -4.78 -0.17
CA ILE A 29 -17.49 -3.47 -0.81
C ILE A 29 -17.26 -3.54 -2.33
N GLN A 30 -16.18 -4.19 -2.78
CA GLN A 30 -15.88 -4.34 -4.21
C GLN A 30 -17.00 -5.11 -4.93
N GLN A 31 -17.44 -6.23 -4.35
CA GLN A 31 -18.51 -7.06 -4.90
C GLN A 31 -19.87 -6.34 -4.97
N GLN A 32 -20.21 -5.54 -3.96
CA GLN A 32 -21.51 -4.85 -3.91
C GLN A 32 -21.53 -3.56 -4.74
N SER A 33 -20.39 -2.92 -4.93
CA SER A 33 -20.30 -1.65 -5.67
C SER A 33 -20.05 -1.81 -7.17
N ASN A 34 -19.66 -3.01 -7.63
CA ASN A 34 -19.11 -3.24 -8.97
C ASN A 34 -17.92 -2.33 -9.32
N SER A 35 -17.19 -1.83 -8.32
CA SER A 35 -15.98 -1.02 -8.54
C SER A 35 -14.85 -1.91 -9.06
N THR A 36 -14.00 -1.37 -9.93
CA THR A 36 -12.78 -2.07 -10.35
C THR A 36 -11.77 -2.07 -9.20
N TRP A 37 -10.89 -3.08 -9.15
CA TRP A 37 -9.79 -3.11 -8.17
C TRP A 37 -8.89 -1.87 -8.29
N HIS A 38 -8.69 -1.36 -9.51
CA HIS A 38 -7.96 -0.11 -9.74
C HIS A 38 -8.57 1.07 -8.97
N GLU A 39 -9.90 1.22 -8.97
CA GLU A 39 -10.56 2.28 -8.19
C GLU A 39 -10.55 1.97 -6.68
N MET A 40 -10.68 0.71 -6.29
CA MET A 40 -10.62 0.29 -4.89
C MET A 40 -9.32 0.73 -4.20
N TYR A 41 -8.16 0.47 -4.83
CA TYR A 41 -6.85 0.89 -4.30
C TYR A 41 -6.65 2.42 -4.28
N LYS A 42 -7.35 3.14 -5.15
CA LYS A 42 -7.33 4.61 -5.22
C LYS A 42 -8.19 5.26 -4.15
N VAL A 43 -9.31 4.65 -3.76
CA VAL A 43 -10.28 5.23 -2.83
C VAL A 43 -10.06 4.72 -1.39
N PHE A 44 -9.89 3.41 -1.23
CA PHE A 44 -9.85 2.76 0.09
C PHE A 44 -8.43 2.49 0.58
N ASN A 45 -8.29 2.14 1.86
CA ASN A 45 -7.00 1.79 2.46
C ASN A 45 -6.62 0.32 2.26
N MET A 46 -7.56 -0.52 1.81
CA MET A 46 -7.34 -1.92 1.45
C MET A 46 -6.63 -2.77 2.52
N GLY A 47 -6.75 -2.39 3.80
CA GLY A 47 -6.14 -3.10 4.94
C GLY A 47 -4.96 -2.38 5.59
N SER A 48 -4.43 -1.31 4.98
CA SER A 48 -3.33 -0.54 5.58
C SER A 48 -3.60 0.97 5.51
N LEU A 49 -3.89 1.57 6.65
CA LEU A 49 -4.17 3.00 6.74
C LEU A 49 -2.92 3.87 6.91
N LEU A 50 -1.88 3.33 7.56
CA LEU A 50 -0.65 4.04 7.89
C LEU A 50 0.54 3.39 7.17
N GLU A 51 1.38 4.22 6.57
CA GLU A 51 2.60 3.81 5.86
C GLU A 51 3.78 4.64 6.37
N PHE A 52 4.92 3.99 6.63
CA PHE A 52 6.18 4.65 6.98
C PHE A 52 7.18 4.51 5.83
N TYR A 53 7.86 5.59 5.48
CA TYR A 53 8.97 5.59 4.52
C TYR A 53 10.27 5.75 5.30
N THR A 54 11.06 4.67 5.36
CA THR A 54 12.28 4.61 6.18
C THR A 54 13.26 3.58 5.60
N ASN A 55 14.44 3.47 6.20
CA ASN A 55 15.42 2.43 5.87
C ASN A 55 15.02 1.07 6.50
N GLU A 56 15.59 -0.02 5.98
CA GLU A 56 15.27 -1.39 6.40
C GLU A 56 15.45 -1.63 7.91
N LYS A 57 16.56 -1.14 8.49
CA LYS A 57 16.84 -1.31 9.91
C LYS A 57 15.75 -0.67 10.78
N THR A 58 15.37 0.57 10.47
CA THR A 58 14.28 1.24 11.20
C THR A 58 12.92 0.59 10.93
N ALA A 59 12.71 0.00 9.75
CA ALA A 59 11.47 -0.73 9.46
C ALA A 59 11.30 -1.96 10.37
N GLU A 60 12.37 -2.72 10.63
CA GLU A 60 12.35 -3.86 11.56
C GLU A 60 11.98 -3.42 12.99
N ASP A 61 12.57 -2.33 13.47
CA ASP A 61 12.26 -1.77 14.80
C ASP A 61 10.78 -1.35 14.88
N LEU A 62 10.25 -0.70 13.85
CA LEU A 62 8.84 -0.29 13.80
C LEU A 62 7.89 -1.49 13.79
N ILE A 63 8.23 -2.57 13.09
CA ILE A 63 7.44 -3.81 13.08
C ILE A 63 7.43 -4.44 14.47
N ALA A 64 8.56 -4.48 15.16
CA ALA A 64 8.64 -5.00 16.53
C ALA A 64 7.78 -4.16 17.50
N ILE A 65 7.80 -2.83 17.38
CA ILE A 65 6.96 -1.93 18.18
C ILE A 65 5.47 -2.17 17.89
N ALA A 66 5.07 -2.24 16.61
CA ALA A 66 3.69 -2.48 16.21
C ALA A 66 3.15 -3.79 16.79
N LYS A 67 3.96 -4.87 16.74
CA LYS A 67 3.62 -6.16 17.34
C LYS A 67 3.35 -6.06 18.83
N ASN A 68 4.15 -5.29 19.57
CA ASN A 68 3.97 -5.12 21.03
C ASN A 68 2.68 -4.39 21.39
N VAL A 69 2.11 -3.60 20.48
CA VAL A 69 0.82 -2.92 20.66
C VAL A 69 -0.34 -3.65 19.97
N GLY A 70 -0.11 -4.88 19.49
CA GLY A 70 -1.14 -5.71 18.86
C GLY A 70 -1.55 -5.26 17.46
N ILE A 71 -0.65 -4.61 16.72
CA ILE A 71 -0.86 -4.17 15.34
C ILE A 71 0.08 -4.94 14.41
N ASP A 72 -0.48 -5.58 13.40
CA ASP A 72 0.32 -6.22 12.35
C ASP A 72 0.99 -5.16 11.45
N ALA A 73 2.27 -5.37 11.18
CA ALA A 73 3.08 -4.50 10.35
C ALA A 73 4.05 -5.33 9.52
N GLN A 74 4.30 -4.92 8.27
CA GLN A 74 5.29 -5.53 7.40
C GLN A 74 5.84 -4.50 6.43
N ILE A 75 6.99 -4.80 5.83
CA ILE A 75 7.51 -4.04 4.70
C ILE A 75 6.62 -4.36 3.49
N ILE A 76 5.80 -3.40 3.08
CA ILE A 76 4.82 -3.60 1.99
C ILE A 76 5.38 -3.30 0.59
N GLY A 77 6.60 -2.77 0.51
CA GLY A 77 7.14 -2.23 -0.72
C GLY A 77 8.41 -1.42 -0.54
N TYR A 78 8.81 -0.71 -1.59
CA TYR A 78 10.03 0.10 -1.66
C TYR A 78 9.86 1.30 -2.59
N VAL A 79 10.85 2.21 -2.57
CA VAL A 79 10.88 3.42 -3.39
C VAL A 79 12.10 3.38 -4.30
N GLU A 80 11.90 3.74 -5.57
CA GLU A 80 12.95 3.87 -6.57
C GLU A 80 12.96 5.28 -7.15
N SER A 81 14.15 5.75 -7.54
CA SER A 81 14.30 6.99 -8.31
C SER A 81 13.87 6.77 -9.75
N THR A 82 13.11 7.72 -10.30
CA THR A 82 12.63 7.66 -11.69
C THR A 82 12.25 9.07 -12.16
N PRO A 83 12.39 9.38 -13.46
CA PRO A 83 11.88 10.64 -14.00
C PRO A 83 10.34 10.73 -13.93
N LYS A 84 9.64 9.59 -13.89
CA LYS A 84 8.18 9.53 -13.89
C LYS A 84 7.65 9.21 -12.50
N LYS A 85 6.84 10.12 -11.96
CA LYS A 85 6.12 9.90 -10.70
C LYS A 85 5.01 8.86 -10.87
N GLU A 86 5.07 7.78 -10.11
CA GLU A 86 4.03 6.73 -10.16
C GLU A 86 3.99 5.85 -8.90
N VAL A 87 2.84 5.21 -8.69
CA VAL A 87 2.66 4.12 -7.72
C VAL A 87 2.34 2.84 -8.48
N VAL A 88 3.08 1.77 -8.21
CA VAL A 88 2.84 0.43 -8.76
C VAL A 88 2.35 -0.47 -7.62
N ILE A 89 1.14 -1.00 -7.75
CA ILE A 89 0.57 -1.95 -6.81
C ILE A 89 0.55 -3.33 -7.45
N LYS A 90 1.15 -4.32 -6.78
CA LYS A 90 1.09 -5.74 -7.15
C LYS A 90 0.46 -6.50 -5.99
N SER A 91 -0.70 -7.10 -6.22
CA SER A 91 -1.43 -7.82 -5.20
C SER A 91 -2.09 -9.08 -5.76
N GLU A 92 -2.78 -9.84 -4.90
CA GLU A 92 -3.65 -10.96 -5.31
C GLU A 92 -4.71 -10.57 -6.35
N ASN A 93 -5.05 -9.28 -6.45
CA ASN A 93 -6.09 -8.78 -7.35
C ASN A 93 -5.55 -8.30 -8.71
N GLY A 94 -4.23 -8.28 -8.91
CA GLY A 94 -3.58 -7.85 -10.15
C GLY A 94 -2.48 -6.81 -9.96
N GLU A 95 -2.00 -6.25 -11.08
CA GLU A 95 -1.03 -5.17 -11.11
C GLU A 95 -1.68 -3.87 -11.61
N PHE A 96 -1.49 -2.79 -10.87
CA PHE A 96 -2.10 -1.48 -11.12
C PHE A 96 -1.05 -0.37 -11.05
N VAL A 97 -1.08 0.55 -12.01
CA VAL A 97 -0.13 1.67 -12.10
C VAL A 97 -0.92 2.98 -12.10
N TYR A 98 -0.49 3.91 -11.24
CA TYR A 98 -1.10 5.23 -11.03
C TYR A 98 -0.08 6.35 -11.21
#